data_AF-A0A3B8VKW2-F1
#
_entry.id   AF-A0A3B8VKW2-F1
#
_cell.length_a   1.000
_cell.length_b   1.000
_cell.length_c   1.000
_cell.angle_alpha   90.00
_cell.angle_beta   90.00
_cell.angle_gamma   90.00
#
_symmetry.space_group_name_H-M   'P 1'
#
loop_
_entity.id
_entity.type
_entity.pdbx_description
1 polymer ?
#
loop_
_entity_poly.entity_id
_entity_poly.type
_entity_poly.pdbx_seq_one_letter_code
_entity_poly.pdbx_strand_id
1 'polypeptide(L)'
;MLHSVQNDKWQAQRSDARGDMTMEKSEYLQPVIQAIDANREELVGISLDIHSHPELNFQEHHAAKLLADTLEQHGFQVERGVGGVETAFRGTLEGGG
;
A
#
# COMPACT_ATOMS: atom_id res chain seq x y z
N MET A 1 -39.60 -11.44 16.50
CA MET A 1 -38.80 -10.22 16.23
C MET A 1 -37.38 -10.54 16.66
N LEU A 2 -36.59 -11.11 15.75
CA LEU A 2 -35.21 -11.51 16.00
C LEU A 2 -34.28 -10.35 15.60
N HIS A 3 -33.44 -9.89 16.54
CA HIS A 3 -31.97 -9.96 16.45
C HIS A 3 -31.27 -8.88 17.28
N SER A 4 -30.07 -9.26 17.73
CA SER A 4 -28.93 -8.40 18.08
C SER A 4 -28.82 -7.90 19.53
N VAL A 5 -28.50 -8.81 20.45
CA VAL A 5 -27.81 -8.49 21.71
C VAL A 5 -26.43 -9.17 21.73
N GLN A 6 -25.74 -9.15 20.58
CA GLN A 6 -24.35 -9.58 20.44
C GLN A 6 -23.38 -8.40 20.23
N ASN A 7 -23.87 -7.16 20.36
CA ASN A 7 -23.09 -5.94 20.11
C ASN A 7 -22.53 -5.30 21.40
N ASP A 8 -23.05 -5.68 22.57
CA ASP A 8 -22.74 -4.99 23.83
C ASP A 8 -21.41 -5.43 24.44
N LYS A 9 -20.90 -6.61 24.09
CA LYS A 9 -19.61 -7.10 24.61
C LYS A 9 -18.38 -6.42 23.97
N TRP A 10 -18.52 -5.77 22.83
CA TRP A 10 -17.39 -5.11 22.14
C TRP A 10 -17.10 -3.69 22.63
N GLN A 11 -18.02 -3.09 23.38
CA GLN A 11 -17.90 -1.68 23.79
C GLN A 11 -17.27 -1.50 25.17
N ALA A 12 -17.46 -2.45 26.08
CA ALA A 12 -17.01 -2.32 27.47
C ALA A 12 -15.49 -2.55 27.67
N GLN A 13 -14.79 -3.17 26.72
CA GLN A 13 -13.33 -3.40 26.81
C GLN A 13 -12.48 -2.32 26.13
N ARG A 14 -13.09 -1.31 25.49
CA ARG A 14 -12.35 -0.27 24.73
C ARG A 14 -12.14 1.03 25.51
N SER A 15 -12.52 1.09 26.77
CA SER A 15 -12.47 2.34 27.58
C SER A 15 -11.15 2.55 28.33
N ASP A 16 -10.33 1.53 28.57
CA ASP A 16 -9.09 1.67 29.38
C ASP A 16 -7.77 1.61 28.59
N ALA A 17 -7.82 1.40 27.27
CA ALA A 17 -6.62 1.34 26.41
C ALA A 17 -6.60 2.40 25.29
N ARG A 18 -7.57 3.31 25.27
CA ARG A 18 -7.58 4.45 24.35
C ARG A 18 -7.18 5.70 25.13
N GLY A 19 -5.88 5.81 25.36
CA GLY A 19 -5.28 7.14 25.49
C GLY A 19 -5.79 7.98 24.33
N ASP A 20 -6.35 9.12 24.69
CA ASP A 20 -6.80 10.21 23.85
C ASP A 20 -6.11 10.26 22.47
N MET A 21 -6.77 9.70 21.46
CA MET A 21 -6.42 9.88 20.04
C MET A 21 -7.36 10.95 19.46
N THR A 22 -7.46 12.09 20.13
CA THR A 22 -7.88 13.30 19.45
C THR A 22 -6.73 13.74 18.56
N MET A 23 -7.08 14.09 17.32
CA MET A 23 -6.13 14.36 16.25
C MET A 23 -5.15 15.48 16.62
N GLU A 24 -3.93 15.13 16.98
CA GLU A 24 -2.78 15.75 16.33
C GLU A 24 -2.48 14.90 15.10
N LYS A 25 -3.01 15.31 13.94
CA LYS A 25 -2.70 14.67 12.66
C LYS A 25 -1.19 14.84 12.50
N SER A 26 -0.42 13.76 12.71
CA SER A 26 1.03 13.74 12.56
C SER A 26 1.43 14.59 11.35
N GLU A 27 2.36 15.54 11.54
CA GLU A 27 2.81 16.52 10.55
C GLU A 27 3.07 15.90 9.16
N TYR A 28 3.45 14.62 9.15
CA TYR A 28 3.76 13.82 7.99
C TYR A 28 2.56 13.26 7.21
N LEU A 29 1.37 13.17 7.82
CA LEU A 29 0.20 12.57 7.15
C LEU A 29 -0.35 13.45 6.03
N GLN A 30 -0.36 14.76 6.22
CA GLN A 30 -0.89 15.68 5.23
C GLN A 30 -0.07 15.68 3.92
N PRO A 31 1.27 15.80 3.93
CA PRO A 31 2.06 15.71 2.70
C PRO A 31 1.97 14.32 2.05
N VAL A 32 1.88 13.24 2.82
CA VAL A 32 1.68 11.89 2.26
C VAL A 32 0.35 11.77 1.51
N ILE A 33 -0.75 12.28 2.08
CA ILE A 33 -2.07 12.29 1.40
C ILE A 33 -1.98 13.09 0.10
N GLN A 34 -1.36 14.28 0.14
CA GLN A 34 -1.20 15.11 -1.06
C GLN A 34 -0.36 14.43 -2.13
N ALA A 35 0.71 13.72 -1.75
CA ALA A 35 1.51 12.94 -2.68
C ALA A 35 0.70 11.81 -3.33
N ILE A 36 -0.14 11.10 -2.57
CA ILE A 36 -1.02 10.06 -3.11
C ILE A 36 -2.04 10.68 -4.09
N ASP A 37 -2.68 11.79 -3.70
CA ASP A 37 -3.67 12.46 -4.56
C ASP A 37 -3.04 12.99 -5.86
N ALA A 38 -1.82 13.54 -5.78
CA ALA A 38 -1.08 14.02 -6.94
C ALA A 38 -0.72 12.90 -7.93
N ASN A 39 -0.51 11.67 -7.44
CA ASN A 39 -0.17 10.51 -8.27
C ASN A 39 -1.38 9.59 -8.55
N ARG A 40 -2.60 10.04 -8.25
CA ARG A 40 -3.82 9.23 -8.35
C ARG A 40 -4.01 8.58 -9.73
N GLU A 41 -3.84 9.35 -10.79
CA GLU A 41 -4.08 8.88 -12.15
C GLU A 41 -3.12 7.74 -12.54
N GLU A 42 -1.84 7.89 -12.18
CA GLU A 42 -0.82 6.86 -12.41
C GLU A 42 -1.10 5.59 -11.58
N LEU A 43 -1.37 5.74 -10.29
CA LEU A 43 -1.65 4.62 -9.39
C LEU A 43 -2.90 3.82 -9.83
N VAL A 44 -3.96 4.52 -10.22
CA VAL A 44 -5.17 3.89 -10.76
C VAL A 44 -4.89 3.24 -12.12
N GLY A 45 -4.10 3.90 -12.98
CA GLY A 45 -3.69 3.37 -14.27
C GLY A 45 -2.94 2.04 -14.14
N ILE A 46 -1.94 1.99 -13.26
CA ILE A 46 -1.18 0.77 -12.95
C ILE A 46 -2.11 -0.34 -12.47
N SER A 47 -3.02 -0.03 -11.53
CA SER A 47 -3.96 -1.03 -11.01
C SER A 47 -4.89 -1.58 -12.08
N LEU A 48 -5.39 -0.75 -12.98
CA LEU A 48 -6.26 -1.16 -14.08
C LEU A 48 -5.49 -1.97 -15.13
N ASP A 49 -4.24 -1.59 -15.42
CA ASP A 49 -3.37 -2.30 -16.35
C ASP A 49 -3.12 -3.74 -15.86
N ILE A 50 -2.65 -3.89 -14.61
CA ILE A 50 -2.44 -5.21 -13.98
C ILE A 50 -3.74 -6.02 -13.97
N HIS A 51 -4.88 -5.39 -13.66
CA HIS A 51 -6.18 -6.08 -13.67
C HIS A 51 -6.58 -6.57 -15.06
N SER A 52 -6.25 -5.81 -16.12
CA SER A 52 -6.56 -6.17 -17.51
C SER A 52 -5.61 -7.23 -18.08
N HIS A 53 -4.45 -7.44 -17.45
CA HIS A 53 -3.43 -8.41 -17.83
C HIS A 53 -3.20 -9.43 -16.70
N PRO A 54 -4.16 -10.34 -16.42
CA PRO A 54 -3.98 -11.35 -15.38
C PRO A 54 -2.90 -12.35 -15.78
N GLU A 55 -1.93 -12.55 -14.88
CA GLU A 55 -0.82 -13.50 -15.03
C GLU A 55 -0.86 -14.57 -13.93
N LEU A 56 -0.16 -15.68 -14.15
CA LEU A 56 -0.09 -16.78 -13.18
C LEU A 56 1.02 -16.53 -12.16
N ASN A 57 0.89 -17.17 -11.00
CA ASN A 57 1.91 -17.14 -9.97
C ASN A 57 3.29 -17.54 -10.52
N PHE A 58 4.32 -16.74 -10.22
CA PHE A 58 5.70 -16.89 -10.70
C PHE A 58 5.91 -16.66 -12.20
N GLN A 59 4.91 -16.12 -12.91
CA GLN A 59 4.95 -15.77 -14.33
C GLN A 59 4.40 -14.37 -14.59
N GLU A 60 4.32 -13.53 -13.57
CA GLU A 60 3.82 -12.16 -13.61
C GLU A 60 4.85 -11.18 -14.22
N HIS A 61 5.29 -11.44 -15.44
CA HIS A 61 6.33 -10.65 -16.10
C HIS A 61 5.88 -9.22 -16.38
N HIS A 62 4.62 -9.03 -16.79
CA HIS A 62 4.06 -7.70 -17.05
C HIS A 62 3.91 -6.92 -15.76
N ALA A 63 3.24 -7.49 -14.75
CA ALA A 63 3.02 -6.80 -13.48
C ALA A 63 4.34 -6.48 -12.76
N ALA A 64 5.27 -7.43 -12.70
CA ALA A 64 6.57 -7.23 -12.08
C ALA A 64 7.38 -6.13 -12.79
N LYS A 65 7.38 -6.15 -14.14
CA LYS A 65 8.06 -5.12 -14.92
C LYS A 65 7.44 -3.75 -14.69
N LEU A 66 6.11 -3.63 -14.80
CA LEU A 66 5.40 -2.37 -14.64
C LEU A 66 5.71 -1.72 -13.28
N LEU A 67 5.56 -2.47 -12.19
CA LEU A 67 5.80 -1.95 -10.84
C LEU A 67 7.26 -1.57 -10.59
N ALA A 68 8.19 -2.41 -11.04
CA ALA A 68 9.63 -2.14 -10.90
C ALA A 68 10.05 -0.91 -11.71
N ASP A 69 9.57 -0.77 -12.94
CA ASP A 69 9.84 0.41 -13.78
C ASP A 69 9.25 1.69 -13.16
N THR A 70 8.03 1.64 -12.63
CA THR A 70 7.42 2.78 -11.94
C THR A 70 8.26 3.19 -10.72
N LEU A 71 8.73 2.22 -9.91
CA LEU A 71 9.58 2.55 -8.77
C LEU A 71 10.91 3.22 -9.20
N GLU A 72 11.55 2.73 -10.27
CA GLU A 72 12.76 3.35 -10.83
C GLU A 72 12.50 4.80 -11.27
N GLN A 73 11.35 5.07 -11.89
CA GLN A 73 10.94 6.42 -12.30
C GLN A 73 10.73 7.37 -11.11
N HIS A 74 10.25 6.84 -9.99
CA HIS A 74 10.09 7.58 -8.73
C HIS A 74 11.37 7.63 -7.87
N GLY A 75 12.52 7.24 -8.44
CA GLY A 75 13.84 7.40 -7.81
C GLY A 75 14.25 6.27 -6.87
N PHE A 76 13.50 5.17 -6.82
CA PHE A 76 13.93 3.99 -6.08
C PHE A 76 15.09 3.29 -6.81
N GLN A 77 16.03 2.75 -6.03
CA GLN A 77 16.97 1.76 -6.52
C GLN A 77 16.26 0.40 -6.54
N VAL A 78 16.12 -0.20 -7.73
CA VAL A 78 15.40 -1.46 -7.89
C VAL A 78 16.37 -2.61 -8.20
N GLU A 79 16.26 -3.67 -7.42
CA GLU A 79 16.88 -4.97 -7.67
C GLU A 79 15.81 -5.95 -8.17
N ARG A 80 16.07 -6.65 -9.27
CA ARG A 80 15.14 -7.62 -9.91
C ARG A 80 15.68 -9.04 -9.77
N GLY A 81 14.80 -10.04 -9.84
CA GLY A 81 15.20 -11.44 -9.72
C GLY A 81 15.52 -11.88 -8.28
N VAL A 82 15.01 -11.15 -7.28
CA VAL A 82 15.41 -11.33 -5.87
C VAL A 82 15.03 -12.73 -5.39
N GLY A 83 15.96 -13.40 -4.70
CA GLY A 83 15.72 -14.74 -4.17
C GLY A 83 15.60 -15.83 -5.23
N GLY A 84 16.07 -15.58 -6.46
CA GLY A 84 16.01 -16.53 -7.58
C GLY A 84 14.65 -16.61 -8.26
N VAL A 85 13.74 -15.69 -7.97
CA VAL A 85 12.43 -15.58 -8.62
C VAL A 85 12.47 -14.43 -9.61
N GLU A 86 12.33 -14.72 -10.90
CA GLU A 86 12.46 -13.74 -11.98
C GLU A 86 11.49 -12.55 -11.84
N THR A 87 10.28 -12.80 -11.36
CA THR A 87 9.21 -11.79 -11.19
C THR A 87 9.29 -11.06 -9.85
N ALA A 88 10.23 -11.40 -8.98
CA ALA A 88 10.42 -10.71 -7.70
C ALA A 88 11.36 -9.50 -7.85
N PHE A 89 11.04 -8.40 -7.17
CA PHE A 89 11.86 -7.19 -7.14
C PHE A 89 11.86 -6.54 -5.75
N ARG A 90 12.90 -5.74 -5.47
CA ARG A 90 13.05 -4.93 -4.26
C ARG A 90 13.38 -3.49 -4.63
N GLY A 91 12.52 -2.56 -4.26
CA GLY A 91 12.79 -1.12 -4.32
C GLY A 91 13.36 -0.61 -3.00
N THR A 92 14.46 0.14 -3.06
CA THR A 92 15.07 0.82 -1.91
C THR A 92 15.13 2.32 -2.18
N LEU A 93 14.70 3.11 -1.21
CA LEU A 93 14.90 4.55 -1.21
C LEU A 93 15.60 4.92 0.11
N GLU A 94 16.68 5.69 0.03
CA GLU A 94 17.35 6.18 1.23
C GLU A 94 16.50 7.31 1.84
N GLY A 95 16.15 7.16 3.11
CA GLY A 95 15.43 8.20 3.84
C GLY A 95 16.34 9.40 4.12
N GLY A 96 15.88 10.60 3.78
CA GLY A 96 16.49 11.84 4.28
C GLY A 96 16.10 12.04 5.73
N GLY A 97 17.06 11.92 6.65
CA GLY A 97 16.90 12.20 8.08
C GLY A 97 16.95 13.68 8.41
#